data_AF-A0A975DB05-F1
#
_entry.id   AF-A0A975DB05-F1
#
_cell.length_a   1.000
_cell.length_b   1.000
_cell.length_c   1.000
_cell.angle_alpha   90.00
_cell.angle_beta   90.00
_cell.angle_gamma   90.00
#
_symmetry.space_group_name_H-M   'P 1'
#
loop_
_entity.id
_entity.type
_entity.pdbx_description
1 polymer ?
#
loop_
_entity_poly.entity_id
_entity_poly.type
_entity_poly.pdbx_seq_one_letter_code
_entity_poly.pdbx_strand_id
1 'polypeptide(L)'
;MQFQIEPMDWQKRRTEKVKPPQPLSAEIPDFKFEQEAQCQVYVLYDDGQTRLLKGRVLFNEIKQLWRVSAIANGGWSVYINVVQSN
;
A
#
# COMPACT_ATOMS: atom_id res chain seq x y z
N MET A 1 12.49 -9.59 1.66
CA MET A 1 11.78 -8.39 2.14
C MET A 1 10.31 -8.72 2.24
N GLN A 2 9.67 -8.45 3.37
CA GLN A 2 8.27 -8.78 3.59
C GLN A 2 7.45 -7.47 3.67
N PHE A 3 6.39 -7.37 2.89
CA PHE A 3 5.53 -6.20 2.84
C PHE A 3 4.23 -6.50 3.59
N GLN A 4 3.89 -5.68 4.57
CA GLN A 4 2.63 -5.81 5.31
C GLN A 4 1.69 -4.68 4.92
N ILE A 5 0.53 -5.04 4.37
CA ILE A 5 -0.51 -4.07 3.99
C ILE A 5 -1.31 -3.70 5.24
N GLU A 6 -1.39 -2.41 5.54
CA GLU A 6 -2.31 -1.88 6.54
C GLU A 6 -3.53 -1.27 5.82
N PRO A 7 -4.75 -1.78 6.05
CA PRO A 7 -5.95 -1.16 5.54
C PRO A 7 -6.12 0.23 6.18
N MET A 8 -6.35 1.24 5.33
CA MET A 8 -6.46 2.62 5.76
C MET A 8 -7.86 2.87 6.33
N ASP A 9 -7.94 3.38 7.57
CA ASP A 9 -9.16 3.53 8.38
C ASP A 9 -10.27 4.45 7.80
N TRP A 10 -10.08 5.03 6.60
CA TRP A 10 -11.11 5.82 5.93
C TRP A 10 -12.35 4.99 5.57
N GLN A 11 -12.18 3.69 5.31
CA GLN A 11 -13.28 2.76 5.04
C GLN A 11 -14.24 2.58 6.22
N LYS A 12 -13.80 2.78 7.47
CA LYS A 12 -14.68 2.66 8.65
C LYS A 12 -15.75 3.75 8.73
N ARG A 13 -15.57 4.89 8.03
CA ARG A 13 -16.50 6.03 8.09
C ARG A 13 -17.56 6.02 6.98
N ARG A 14 -17.49 5.09 6.03
CA ARG A 14 -18.53 4.89 5.00
C ARG A 14 -19.18 3.53 5.18
N THR A 15 -20.48 3.52 5.41
CA THR A 15 -21.31 2.33 5.23
C THR A 15 -21.41 2.05 3.73
N GLU A 16 -20.38 1.44 3.15
CA GLU A 16 -20.42 1.03 1.75
C GLU A 16 -21.37 -0.18 1.65
N LYS A 17 -22.47 -0.02 0.91
CA LYS A 17 -23.46 -1.10 0.65
C LYS A 17 -22.85 -2.30 -0.10
N VAL A 18 -21.66 -2.13 -0.67
CA VAL A 18 -20.89 -3.13 -1.39
C VAL A 18 -19.50 -3.13 -0.76
N LYS A 19 -19.05 -4.29 -0.24
CA LYS A 19 -17.71 -4.42 0.32
C LYS A 19 -16.69 -4.19 -0.81
N PRO A 20 -15.82 -3.16 -0.72
CA PRO A 20 -14.78 -2.96 -1.72
C PRO A 20 -13.78 -4.13 -1.65
N PRO A 21 -13.24 -4.58 -2.78
CA PRO A 21 -12.18 -5.57 -2.84
C PRO A 21 -11.07 -5.26 -1.85
N GLN A 22 -10.68 -6.25 -1.07
CA GLN A 22 -9.62 -6.12 -0.07
C GLN A 22 -8.27 -6.48 -0.66
N PRO A 23 -7.21 -5.70 -0.37
CA PRO A 23 -5.87 -6.01 -0.84
C PRO A 23 -5.35 -7.25 -0.11
N LEU A 24 -4.90 -8.25 -0.86
CA LEU A 24 -4.33 -9.51 -0.36
C LEU A 24 -2.80 -9.46 -0.29
N SER A 25 -2.17 -9.00 -1.37
CA SER A 25 -0.70 -8.89 -1.46
C SER A 25 -0.32 -7.68 -2.30
N ALA A 26 0.91 -7.20 -2.11
CA ALA A 26 1.46 -6.09 -2.86
C ALA A 26 2.92 -6.35 -3.24
N GLU A 27 3.27 -6.02 -4.47
CA GLU A 27 4.61 -6.13 -5.04
C GLU A 27 5.09 -4.75 -5.49
N ILE A 28 6.34 -4.43 -5.16
CA ILE A 28 6.96 -3.13 -5.47
C ILE A 28 8.35 -3.40 -6.06
N PRO A 29 8.46 -3.62 -7.38
CA PRO A 29 9.73 -3.97 -8.01
C PRO A 29 10.76 -2.83 -7.96
N ASP A 30 10.31 -1.59 -8.06
CA ASP A 30 11.16 -0.39 -8.11
C ASP A 30 11.35 0.27 -6.73
N PHE A 31 11.23 -0.50 -5.65
CA PHE A 31 11.37 0.05 -4.30
C PHE A 31 12.80 0.55 -4.04
N LYS A 32 12.92 1.75 -3.47
CA LYS A 32 14.19 2.37 -3.04
C LYS A 32 14.05 2.91 -1.62
N PHE A 33 15.10 2.76 -0.82
CA PHE A 33 15.22 3.38 0.51
C PHE A 33 15.59 4.86 0.41
N GLU A 34 14.74 5.62 -0.26
CA GLU A 34 14.90 7.05 -0.47
C GLU A 34 13.56 7.72 -0.15
N GLN A 35 13.61 8.71 0.73
CA GLN A 35 12.42 9.44 1.14
C GLN A 35 11.85 10.16 -0.09
N GLU A 36 10.52 10.11 -0.25
CA GLU A 36 9.81 10.68 -1.40
C GLU A 36 10.07 10.01 -2.75
N ALA A 37 10.80 8.89 -2.78
CA ALA A 37 10.97 8.11 -3.99
C ALA A 37 9.62 7.64 -4.53
N GLN A 38 9.41 7.84 -5.84
CA GLN A 38 8.24 7.33 -6.53
C GLN A 38 8.45 5.87 -6.91
N CYS A 39 7.43 5.05 -6.72
CA CYS A 39 7.47 3.64 -7.07
C CYS A 39 6.13 3.18 -7.67
N GLN A 40 6.17 2.06 -8.39
CA GLN A 40 4.98 1.38 -8.88
C GLN A 40 4.61 0.26 -7.92
N VAL A 41 3.34 0.20 -7.53
CA VAL A 41 2.84 -0.79 -6.56
C VAL A 41 1.77 -1.63 -7.23
N TYR A 42 2.04 -2.92 -7.39
CA TYR A 42 1.09 -3.90 -7.93
C TYR A 42 0.37 -4.55 -6.76
N VAL A 43 -0.93 -4.31 -6.61
CA VAL A 43 -1.73 -4.85 -5.51
C VAL A 43 -2.67 -5.90 -6.05
N LEU A 44 -2.58 -7.12 -5.54
CA LEU A 44 -3.55 -8.19 -5.78
C LEU A 44 -4.71 -8.03 -4.80
N TYR A 45 -5.93 -7.98 -5.32
CA TYR A 45 -7.15 -7.90 -4.53
C TYR A 45 -7.86 -9.26 -4.46
N ASP A 46 -8.79 -9.41 -3.50
CA ASP A 46 -9.59 -10.62 -3.28
C ASP A 46 -10.54 -10.98 -4.43
N ASP A 47 -10.80 -10.04 -5.34
CA ASP A 47 -11.50 -10.26 -6.61
C ASP A 47 -10.62 -10.95 -7.67
N GLY A 48 -9.36 -11.25 -7.34
CA GLY A 48 -8.36 -11.83 -8.24
C GLY A 48 -7.75 -10.83 -9.22
N GLN A 49 -8.12 -9.54 -9.14
CA GLN A 49 -7.54 -8.51 -9.99
C GLN A 49 -6.26 -7.95 -9.38
N THR A 50 -5.25 -7.78 -10.23
CA THR A 50 -4.07 -7.00 -9.89
C THR A 50 -4.25 -5.58 -10.40
N ARG A 51 -4.05 -4.60 -9.54
CA ARG A 51 -4.14 -3.17 -9.90
C ARG A 51 -2.80 -2.50 -9.69
N LEU A 52 -2.44 -1.64 -10.64
CA LEU A 52 -1.27 -0.79 -10.56
C LEU A 52 -1.63 0.52 -9.84
N LEU A 53 -0.94 0.80 -8.74
CA LEU A 53 -1.05 2.03 -7.97
C LEU A 53 0.27 2.81 -8.07
N LYS A 54 0.18 4.14 -7.99
CA LYS A 54 1.36 5.00 -7.88
C LYS A 54 1.71 5.18 -6.41
N GLY A 55 2.89 4.70 -6.04
CA GLY A 55 3.43 4.71 -4.69
C GLY A 55 4.42 5.84 -4.45
N ARG A 56 4.50 6.27 -3.20
CA ARG A 56 5.52 7.19 -2.67
C ARG A 56 6.10 6.59 -1.39
N VAL A 57 7.42 6.52 -1.33
CA VAL A 57 8.15 6.01 -0.18
C VAL A 57 8.21 7.10 0.90
N LEU A 58 7.82 6.73 2.11
CA LEU A 58 7.80 7.58 3.30
C LEU A 58 8.66 6.92 4.37
N PHE A 59 9.50 7.70 5.02
CA PHE A 59 10.23 7.27 6.20
C PHE A 59 9.61 7.89 7.44
N ASN A 60 9.28 7.05 8.42
CA ASN A 60 8.83 7.49 9.73
C ASN A 60 10.04 7.58 10.66
N GLU A 61 10.51 8.81 10.92
CA GLU A 61 11.68 9.06 11.79
C GLU A 61 11.44 8.66 13.25
N ILE A 62 10.19 8.72 13.75
CA ILE A 62 9.87 8.38 15.14
C ILE A 62 9.97 6.87 15.36
N LYS A 63 9.43 6.09 14.42
CA LYS A 63 9.42 4.62 14.50
C LYS A 63 10.62 3.97 13.80
N GLN A 64 11.41 4.74 13.06
CA GLN A 64 12.49 4.26 12.18
C GLN A 64 11.99 3.19 11.20
N LEU A 65 10.82 3.42 10.60
CA LEU A 65 10.17 2.46 9.68
C LEU A 65 9.91 3.08 8.31
N TRP A 66 10.14 2.28 7.28
CA TRP A 66 9.80 2.63 5.91
C TRP A 66 8.37 2.19 5.59
N ARG A 67 7.64 3.06 4.90
CA ARG A 67 6.26 2.84 4.46
C ARG A 67 6.11 3.29 3.04
N VAL A 68 5.25 2.66 2.27
CA VAL A 68 4.82 3.11 0.96
C VAL A 68 3.36 3.52 1.04
N SER A 69 3.06 4.74 0.62
CA SER A 69 1.70 5.23 0.39
C SER A 69 1.38 5.12 -1.08
N ALA A 70 0.38 4.32 -1.46
CA ALA A 70 0.04 4.12 -2.86
C ALA A 70 -1.43 4.42 -3.14
N ILE A 71 -1.69 5.10 -4.26
CA ILE A 71 -3.02 5.52 -4.68
C ILE A 71 -3.21 5.32 -6.19
N ALA A 72 -4.43 4.97 -6.60
CA ALA A 72 -4.85 4.95 -8.00
C ALA A 72 -6.09 5.82 -8.25
N ASN A 73 -6.23 6.27 -9.49
CA ASN A 73 -7.43 6.96 -9.96
C ASN A 73 -8.63 6.01 -9.85
N GLY A 74 -9.57 6.32 -8.96
CA GLY A 74 -10.67 5.42 -8.59
C GLY A 74 -10.92 5.28 -7.09
N GLY A 75 -10.13 5.98 -6.25
CA GLY A 75 -10.31 5.98 -4.79
C GLY A 75 -9.65 4.79 -4.09
N TRP A 76 -8.85 4.00 -4.80
CA TRP A 76 -8.06 2.92 -4.22
C TRP A 76 -6.81 3.50 -3.58
N SER A 77 -6.64 3.26 -2.29
CA SER A 77 -5.42 3.62 -1.56
C SER A 77 -5.00 2.48 -0.63
N VAL A 78 -3.69 2.26 -0.52
CA VAL A 78 -3.10 1.29 0.40
C VAL A 78 -1.87 1.89 1.09
N TYR A 79 -1.68 1.52 2.35
CA TYR A 79 -0.42 1.74 3.05
C TYR A 79 0.30 0.41 3.21
N ILE A 80 1.58 0.39 2.88
CA ILE A 80 2.41 -0.80 2.94
C ILE A 80 3.59 -0.51 3.86
N ASN A 81 3.65 -1.18 5.01
CA ASN A 81 4.84 -1.15 5.84
C ASN A 81 5.89 -2.09 5.25
N VAL A 82 7.14 -1.62 5.20
CA VAL A 82 8.28 -2.45 4.85
C VAL A 82 8.78 -3.10 6.13
N VAL A 83 8.54 -4.41 6.27
CA VAL A 83 9.04 -5.20 7.40
C VAL A 83 10.30 -5.92 6.93
N GLN A 84 11.46 -5.46 7.40
CA GLN A 84 12.69 -6.24 7.25
C GLN A 84 12.58 -7.47 8.16
N SER A 85 12.35 -8.63 7.55
CA SER A 85 12.60 -9.91 8.23
C SER A 85 14.12 -10.01 8.42
N ASN A 86 14.58 -9.86 9.66
CA ASN A 86 15.94 -10.22 10.08
C ASN A 86 16.13 -11.74 10.01
#